data_AF-A0A0N5CW15-F1
#
_entry.id   AF-A0A0N5CW15-F1
#
_cell.length_a   1.000
_cell.length_b   1.000
_cell.length_c   1.000
_cell.angle_alpha   90.00
_cell.angle_beta   90.00
_cell.angle_gamma   90.00
#
_symmetry.space_group_name_H-M   'P 1'
#
loop_
_entity.id
_entity.type
_entity.pdbx_description
1 polymer ?
#
loop_
_entity_poly.entity_id
_entity_poly.type
_entity_poly.pdbx_seq_one_letter_code
_entity_poly.pdbx_strand_id
1 'polypeptide(L)'
;MDRPVYMKRNAVMTLNNEGKEIIVTYGHYRTVMYARYISQVPPTPPRGSTLRFVADVRHEEEMILEFENHEEMLEAYSILKTKYLESTQFIQSSKLHSGRGLHTTTTENKSKSANVFFF
;
A
#
# COMPACT_ATOMS: atom_id res chain seq x y z
N MET A 1 -14.87 -4.86 -11.70
CA MET A 1 -13.74 -5.81 -11.79
C MET A 1 -12.57 -5.06 -12.36
N ASP A 2 -11.43 -5.06 -11.67
CA ASP A 2 -10.19 -4.60 -12.28
C ASP A 2 -9.78 -5.55 -13.41
N ARG A 3 -9.05 -5.02 -14.40
CA ARG A 3 -8.57 -5.82 -15.53
C ARG A 3 -7.56 -6.87 -15.05
N PRO A 4 -7.53 -8.06 -15.65
CA PRO A 4 -6.48 -9.04 -15.37
C PRO A 4 -5.13 -8.46 -15.78
N VAL A 5 -4.12 -8.64 -14.93
CA VAL A 5 -2.73 -8.30 -15.23
C VAL A 5 -1.99 -9.57 -15.59
N TYR A 6 -1.40 -9.60 -16.78
CA TYR A 6 -0.63 -10.73 -17.26
C TYR A 6 0.78 -10.72 -16.67
N MET A 7 1.27 -11.91 -16.37
CA MET A 7 2.56 -12.14 -15.74
C MET A 7 3.35 -13.16 -16.56
N LYS A 8 4.64 -13.29 -16.26
CA LYS A 8 5.48 -14.28 -16.94
C LYS A 8 4.93 -15.68 -16.81
N ARG A 9 5.29 -16.51 -17.78
CA ARG A 9 4.90 -17.92 -17.87
C ARG A 9 3.37 -18.10 -17.99
N ASN A 10 2.64 -17.14 -18.53
CA ASN A 10 1.17 -17.19 -18.62
C ASN A 10 0.48 -17.22 -17.24
N ALA A 11 1.14 -16.67 -16.21
CA ALA A 11 0.45 -16.41 -14.96
C ALA A 11 -0.47 -15.18 -15.13
N VAL A 12 -1.58 -15.15 -14.42
CA VAL A 12 -2.54 -14.04 -14.46
C VAL A 12 -2.87 -13.62 -13.04
N MET A 13 -2.72 -12.33 -12.76
CA MET A 13 -3.17 -11.71 -11.53
C MET A 13 -4.54 -11.07 -11.76
N THR A 14 -5.49 -11.37 -10.88
CA THR A 14 -6.83 -10.80 -10.87
C THR A 14 -7.21 -10.36 -9.47
N LEU A 15 -8.14 -9.42 -9.38
CA LEU A 15 -8.80 -9.08 -8.12
C LEU A 15 -10.18 -9.71 -8.09
N ASN A 16 -10.58 -10.19 -6.92
CA ASN A 16 -11.97 -10.59 -6.72
C ASN A 16 -12.91 -9.38 -6.81
N ASN A 17 -14.21 -9.65 -6.91
CA ASN A 17 -15.25 -8.63 -7.13
C ASN A 17 -15.27 -7.52 -6.07
N GLU A 18 -14.81 -7.84 -4.86
CA GLU A 18 -14.78 -6.94 -3.71
C GLU A 18 -13.41 -6.23 -3.56
N GLY A 19 -12.43 -6.55 -4.39
CA GLY A 19 -11.05 -6.05 -4.29
C GLY A 19 -10.33 -6.45 -3.00
N LYS A 20 -10.81 -7.49 -2.30
CA LYS A 20 -10.27 -7.97 -1.02
C LYS A 20 -9.27 -9.10 -1.20
N GLU A 21 -9.34 -9.82 -2.31
CA GLU A 21 -8.48 -10.95 -2.62
C GLU A 21 -7.75 -10.70 -3.94
N ILE A 22 -6.44 -10.91 -3.91
CA ILE A 22 -5.57 -11.00 -5.08
C ILE A 22 -5.43 -12.47 -5.41
N ILE A 23 -5.79 -12.82 -6.64
CA ILE A 23 -5.79 -14.18 -7.14
C ILE A 23 -4.74 -14.26 -8.23
N VAL A 24 -3.73 -15.11 -8.04
CA VAL A 24 -2.72 -15.43 -9.04
C VAL A 24 -2.98 -16.85 -9.54
N THR A 25 -3.20 -17.00 -10.84
CA THR A 25 -3.38 -18.31 -11.48
C THR A 25 -2.24 -18.61 -12.42
N TYR A 26 -1.70 -19.82 -12.36
CA TYR A 26 -0.67 -20.33 -13.25
C TYR A 26 -0.97 -21.78 -13.61
N GLY A 27 -1.39 -22.03 -14.86
CA GLY A 27 -1.87 -23.36 -15.28
C GLY A 27 -3.07 -23.82 -14.43
N HIS A 28 -2.92 -24.93 -13.71
CA HIS A 28 -3.92 -25.46 -12.78
C HIS A 28 -3.74 -24.97 -11.33
N TYR A 29 -2.66 -24.23 -11.05
CA TYR A 29 -2.39 -23.70 -9.72
C TYR A 29 -3.07 -22.35 -9.54
N ARG A 30 -3.69 -22.17 -8.36
CA ARG A 30 -4.32 -20.92 -7.94
C ARG A 30 -3.83 -20.56 -6.55
N THR A 31 -3.19 -19.40 -6.45
CA THR A 31 -2.81 -18.78 -5.19
C THR A 31 -3.77 -17.64 -4.90
N VAL A 32 -4.31 -17.61 -3.69
CA VAL A 32 -5.20 -16.53 -3.22
C VAL A 32 -4.53 -15.86 -2.03
N MET A 33 -4.39 -14.55 -2.11
CA MET A 33 -3.84 -13.71 -1.06
C MET A 33 -4.86 -12.63 -0.70
N TYR A 34 -5.13 -12.45 0.59
CA TYR A 34 -5.99 -11.35 1.01
C TYR A 34 -5.19 -10.04 1.04
N ALA A 35 -5.74 -8.99 0.43
CA ALA A 35 -5.13 -7.67 0.38
C ALA A 35 -4.82 -7.10 1.77
N ARG A 36 -5.61 -7.45 2.79
CA ARG A 36 -5.38 -7.07 4.19
C ARG A 36 -4.08 -7.59 4.78
N TYR A 37 -3.47 -8.60 4.16
CA TYR A 37 -2.18 -9.14 4.59
C TYR A 37 -1.01 -8.46 3.88
N ILE A 38 -1.23 -7.52 2.96
CA ILE A 38 -0.11 -6.76 2.40
C ILE A 38 0.42 -5.82 3.47
N SER A 39 1.66 -6.05 3.92
CA SER A 39 2.28 -5.25 4.98
C SER A 39 3.22 -4.19 4.43
N GLN A 40 3.82 -4.41 3.26
CA GLN A 40 4.70 -3.45 2.62
C GLN A 40 4.64 -3.56 1.09
N VAL A 41 4.61 -2.42 0.42
CA VAL A 41 4.77 -2.29 -1.04
C VAL A 41 5.88 -1.25 -1.28
N PRO A 42 6.70 -1.36 -2.34
CA PRO A 42 7.72 -0.38 -2.65
C PRO A 42 7.14 1.06 -2.69
N PRO A 43 7.86 2.06 -2.16
CA PRO A 43 7.35 3.43 -2.10
C PRO A 43 7.21 4.07 -3.48
N THR A 44 8.09 3.68 -4.41
CA THR A 44 8.12 4.11 -5.81
C THR A 44 8.02 2.90 -6.73
N PRO A 45 7.48 3.07 -7.96
CA PRO A 45 7.44 1.97 -8.91
C PRO A 45 8.86 1.42 -9.17
N PRO A 46 9.06 0.09 -9.07
CA PRO A 46 10.34 -0.53 -9.39
C PRO A 46 10.76 -0.26 -10.84
N ARG A 47 12.07 -0.28 -11.13
CA ARG A 47 12.56 -0.32 -12.51
C ARG A 47 12.55 -1.76 -13.02
N GLY A 48 12.21 -1.97 -14.29
CA GLY A 48 12.15 -3.31 -14.92
C GLY A 48 10.80 -4.00 -14.76
N SER A 49 10.74 -5.31 -14.98
CA SER A 49 9.49 -6.08 -15.01
C SER A 49 9.29 -7.00 -13.79
N THR A 50 9.84 -6.63 -12.64
CA THR A 50 9.72 -7.40 -11.39
C THR A 50 9.19 -6.53 -10.26
N LEU A 51 8.19 -7.01 -9.54
CA LEU A 51 7.61 -6.36 -8.38
C LEU A 51 7.80 -7.23 -7.14
N ARG A 52 8.39 -6.65 -6.10
CA ARG A 52 8.56 -7.30 -4.80
C ARG A 52 7.71 -6.60 -3.77
N PHE A 53 7.05 -7.33 -2.89
CA PHE A 53 6.26 -6.78 -1.80
C PHE A 53 6.24 -7.77 -0.63
N VAL A 54 5.86 -7.31 0.56
CA VAL A 54 5.81 -8.17 1.76
C VAL A 54 4.37 -8.42 2.13
N ALA A 55 4.05 -9.68 2.41
CA ALA A 55 2.78 -10.09 2.97
C ALA A 55 2.97 -10.61 4.40
N ASP A 56 2.18 -10.10 5.35
CA ASP A 56 2.07 -10.60 6.71
C ASP A 56 1.21 -11.89 6.74
N VAL A 57 1.73 -12.92 6.08
CA VAL A 57 1.17 -14.28 6.14
C VAL A 57 2.10 -15.10 7.02
N ARG A 58 1.81 -15.09 8.33
CA ARG A 58 2.47 -15.89 9.37
C ARG A 58 3.94 -15.56 9.67
N HIS A 59 4.73 -14.95 8.78
CA HIS A 59 6.16 -14.59 9.02
C HIS A 59 6.72 -13.48 8.09
N GLU A 60 5.94 -12.45 7.71
CA GLU A 60 6.42 -11.39 6.78
C GLU A 60 7.10 -11.96 5.52
N GLU A 61 6.33 -12.70 4.71
CA GLU A 61 6.85 -13.37 3.52
C GLU A 61 7.08 -12.38 2.38
N GLU A 62 8.30 -12.35 1.82
CA GLU A 62 8.60 -11.60 0.60
C GLU A 62 7.99 -12.32 -0.61
N MET A 63 7.10 -11.62 -1.29
CA MET A 63 6.45 -12.07 -2.52
C MET A 63 7.12 -11.39 -3.72
N ILE A 64 7.40 -12.18 -4.76
CA ILE A 64 8.02 -11.70 -6.00
C ILE A 64 7.13 -12.05 -7.19
N LEU A 65 6.70 -11.02 -7.92
CA LEU A 65 5.93 -11.12 -9.15
C LEU A 65 6.81 -10.70 -10.34
N GLU A 66 6.85 -11.55 -11.37
CA GLU A 66 7.56 -11.25 -12.62
C GLU A 66 6.55 -11.06 -13.77
N PHE A 67 6.77 -10.02 -14.55
CA PHE A 67 5.92 -9.58 -15.66
C PHE A 67 6.68 -9.66 -16.98
N GLU A 68 5.94 -9.76 -18.08
CA GLU A 68 6.54 -9.80 -19.42
C GLU A 68 7.11 -8.43 -19.79
N ASN A 69 6.39 -7.36 -19.44
CA ASN A 69 6.81 -6.00 -19.70
C ASN A 69 6.69 -5.09 -18.48
N HIS A 70 7.28 -3.89 -18.60
CA HIS A 70 7.28 -2.91 -17.52
C HIS A 70 5.88 -2.32 -17.28
N GLU A 71 5.04 -2.21 -18.31
CA GLU A 71 3.69 -1.61 -18.20
C GLU A 71 2.77 -2.47 -17.34
N GLU A 72 2.75 -3.79 -17.55
CA GLU A 72 2.03 -4.77 -16.71
C GLU A 72 2.49 -4.72 -15.25
N MET A 73 3.81 -4.58 -15.04
CA MET A 73 4.36 -4.43 -13.70
C MET A 73 3.85 -3.14 -13.04
N LEU A 74 3.79 -2.02 -13.78
CA LEU A 74 3.27 -0.75 -13.28
C LEU A 74 1.77 -0.83 -12.94
N GLU A 75 0.97 -1.52 -13.76
CA GLU A 75 -0.44 -1.77 -13.47
C GLU A 75 -0.60 -2.57 -12.17
N ALA A 76 0.13 -3.68 -12.03
CA ALA A 76 0.12 -4.46 -10.80
C ALA A 76 0.58 -3.65 -9.58
N TYR A 77 1.63 -2.85 -9.72
CA TYR A 77 2.12 -1.96 -8.67
C TYR A 77 1.05 -0.96 -8.22
N SER A 78 0.34 -0.34 -9.17
CA SER A 78 -0.74 0.61 -8.86
C SER A 78 -1.86 -0.05 -8.05
N ILE A 79 -2.26 -1.27 -8.45
CA ILE A 79 -3.25 -2.08 -7.74
C ILE A 79 -2.78 -2.38 -6.32
N LEU A 80 -1.59 -2.98 -6.17
CA LEU A 80 -1.07 -3.38 -4.87
C LEU A 80 -0.86 -2.18 -3.95
N LYS A 81 -0.33 -1.06 -4.47
CA LYS A 81 -0.14 0.16 -3.69
C LYS A 81 -1.45 0.75 -3.19
N THR A 82 -2.48 0.77 -4.04
CA THR A 82 -3.81 1.24 -3.64
C THR A 82 -4.36 0.39 -2.51
N LYS A 83 -4.24 -0.95 -2.62
CA LYS A 83 -4.72 -1.88 -1.60
C LYS A 83 -3.92 -1.83 -0.30
N TYR A 84 -2.62 -1.68 -0.39
CA TYR A 84 -1.77 -1.42 0.76
C TYR A 84 -2.23 -0.14 1.47
N LEU A 85 -2.40 0.97 0.75
CA LEU A 85 -2.84 2.24 1.35
C LEU A 85 -4.22 2.12 2.00
N GLU A 86 -5.20 1.51 1.33
CA GLU A 86 -6.51 1.20 1.93
C GLU A 86 -6.35 0.40 3.23
N SER A 87 -5.53 -0.66 3.24
CA SER A 87 -5.32 -1.48 4.44
C SER A 87 -4.64 -0.70 5.58
N THR A 88 -3.68 0.17 5.28
CA THR A 88 -3.00 1.00 6.29
C THR A 88 -3.91 2.06 6.90
N GLN A 89 -4.91 2.54 6.16
CA GLN A 89 -5.93 3.43 6.71
C GLN A 89 -6.78 2.73 7.78
N PHE A 90 -7.00 1.41 7.68
CA PHE A 90 -7.67 0.64 8.74
C PHE A 90 -6.75 0.33 9.95
N ILE A 91 -5.43 0.36 9.77
CA ILE A 91 -4.43 0.24 10.86
C ILE A 91 -4.36 1.54 11.69
N GLN A 92 -5.07 2.60 11.30
CA GLN A 92 -5.24 3.81 12.10
C GLN A 92 -6.28 3.69 13.24
N SER A 93 -6.60 2.47 13.69
CA SER A 93 -7.41 2.24 14.88
C SER A 93 -6.86 1.09 15.75
N SER A 94 -6.02 1.45 16.74
CA SER A 94 -5.79 0.74 18.03
C SER A 94 -4.37 0.93 18.61
N LYS A 95 -3.77 2.10 18.43
CA LYS A 95 -2.82 2.59 19.45
C LYS A 95 -3.18 4.02 19.81
N LEU A 96 -4.25 4.12 20.60
CA LEU A 96 -4.43 5.23 21.52
C LEU A 96 -3.23 5.17 22.48
N HIS A 97 -2.08 5.72 22.07
CA HIS A 97 -1.13 6.17 23.05
C HIS A 97 -1.85 7.29 23.78
N SER A 98 -2.34 6.93 24.97
CA SER A 98 -2.53 7.84 26.09
C SER A 98 -1.16 8.47 26.39
N GLY A 99 -0.75 9.38 25.51
CA GLY A 99 0.36 10.28 25.68
C GLY A 99 -0.24 11.60 26.15
N ARG A 100 -0.24 11.79 27.46
CA ARG A 100 -0.55 13.05 28.14
C ARG A 100 0.01 14.25 27.36
N GLY A 101 -0.83 15.25 27.10
CA GLY A 101 -0.36 16.62 26.86
C GLY A 101 -1.03 17.37 25.72
N LEU A 102 -2.35 17.58 25.76
CA LEU A 102 -2.97 18.73 25.09
C LEU A 102 -3.07 19.85 26.12
N HIS A 103 -2.07 20.74 26.16
CA HIS A 103 -2.25 22.02 26.82
C HIS A 103 -3.14 22.89 25.93
N THR A 104 -4.38 23.08 26.38
CA THR A 104 -5.22 24.18 25.97
C THR A 104 -4.61 25.47 26.51
N THR A 105 -4.10 26.35 25.66
CA THR A 105 -3.95 27.77 26.02
C THR A 105 -5.00 28.57 25.27
N THR A 106 -6.16 28.67 25.90
CA THR A 106 -7.07 29.80 25.72
C THR A 106 -6.39 31.03 26.28
N THR A 107 -6.05 31.99 25.42
CA THR A 107 -6.00 33.40 25.80
C THR A 107 -6.22 34.26 24.56
N GLU A 108 -7.39 34.92 24.52
CA GLU A 108 -7.62 36.11 23.69
C GLU A 108 -6.61 37.21 24.06
N ASN A 109 -5.99 37.87 23.07
CA ASN A 109 -6.28 39.29 22.80
C ASN A 109 -5.50 39.88 21.62
N LYS A 110 -6.21 40.81 20.98
CA LYS A 110 -5.87 41.78 19.93
C LYS A 110 -4.44 42.35 19.88
N SER A 111 -4.07 42.65 18.63
CA SER A 111 -3.40 43.88 18.14
C SER A 111 -1.92 43.79 17.76
N LYS A 112 -1.71 43.83 16.44
CA LYS A 112 -0.66 44.55 15.68
C LYS A 112 0.65 44.90 16.42
N SER A 113 1.76 44.35 15.94
CA SER A 113 2.80 45.15 15.27
C SER A 113 3.80 44.22 14.60
N ALA A 114 4.13 44.52 13.34
CA ALA A 114 5.32 44.02 12.69
C ALA A 114 6.58 44.52 13.42
N ASN A 115 7.63 43.72 13.44
CA ASN A 115 8.97 44.14 13.01
C ASN A 115 9.87 42.91 12.81
N VAL A 116 10.47 42.89 11.63
CA VAL A 116 11.63 42.09 11.23
C VAL A 116 12.88 42.70 11.87
N PHE A 117 13.89 41.90 12.26
CA PHE A 117 15.31 42.00 11.85
C PHE A 117 16.19 40.97 12.56
N PHE A 118 17.15 40.43 11.79
CA PHE A 118 18.36 39.69 12.17
C PHE A 118 19.30 40.62 12.99
N PHE A 119 20.19 40.21 13.90
CA PHE A 119 21.16 39.10 13.94
C PHE A 119 21.29 38.53 15.36
#